data_AF-A0A7C3WVU1-F1
#
_entry.id   AF-A0A7C3WVU1-F1
#
_cell.length_a   1.000
_cell.length_b   1.000
_cell.length_c   1.000
_cell.angle_alpha   90.00
_cell.angle_beta   90.00
_cell.angle_gamma   90.00
#
_symmetry.space_group_name_H-M   'P 1'
#
loop_
_entity.id
_entity.type
_entity.pdbx_description
1 polymer ?
#
loop_
_entity_poly.entity_id
_entity_poly.type
_entity_poly.pdbx_seq_one_letter_code
_entity_poly.pdbx_strand_id
1 'polypeptide(L)'
;MDRRVKRLLAALPALAVLLVLLSSAAWTQPNYISVEEVVEYTVIGKFILINRHNVTLNDFVYIALPQNTTFQESYVVRVEPRLLKLVRDEDGNVLGVVRVAAKPGEKVAVNVEYRVVVRGYRIKADLARGESAPP
;
A
#
# COMPACT_ATOMS: atom_id res chain seq x y z
N MET A 1 28.91 -1.40 57.17
CA MET A 1 28.24 -0.91 55.93
C MET A 1 27.46 0.35 56.26
N ASP A 2 27.89 1.48 55.69
CA ASP A 2 27.51 2.83 56.10
C ASP A 2 26.01 3.14 55.83
N ARG A 3 25.37 3.90 56.72
CA ARG A 3 23.91 4.20 56.66
C ARG A 3 23.51 4.90 55.37
N ARG A 4 24.46 5.62 54.76
CA ARG A 4 24.29 6.30 53.45
C ARG A 4 24.19 5.31 52.28
N VAL A 5 24.99 4.23 52.32
CA VAL A 5 25.01 3.20 51.26
C VAL A 5 23.70 2.40 51.25
N LYS A 6 23.14 2.09 52.42
CA LYS A 6 21.82 1.42 52.52
C LYS A 6 20.67 2.29 51.98
N ARG A 7 20.73 3.62 52.17
CA ARG A 7 19.71 4.55 51.65
C ARG A 7 19.80 4.70 50.13
N LEU A 8 21.02 4.75 49.58
CA LEU A 8 21.24 4.78 48.13
C LEU A 8 20.75 3.49 47.45
N LEU A 9 21.07 2.33 48.03
CA LEU A 9 20.59 1.04 47.52
C LEU A 9 19.06 0.89 47.59
N ALA A 10 18.43 1.43 48.63
CA ALA A 10 16.97 1.42 48.77
C ALA A 10 16.24 2.35 47.77
N ALA A 11 16.93 3.33 47.21
CA ALA A 11 16.36 4.26 46.23
C ALA A 11 16.46 3.77 44.77
N LEU A 12 17.32 2.78 44.49
CA LEU A 12 17.50 2.18 43.16
C LEU A 12 16.21 1.60 42.54
N PRO A 13 15.35 0.85 43.26
CA PRO A 13 14.12 0.33 42.65
C PRO A 13 13.13 1.44 42.31
N ALA A 14 13.05 2.51 43.11
CA ALA A 14 12.21 3.66 42.82
C ALA A 14 12.72 4.43 41.60
N LEU A 15 14.04 4.58 41.45
CA LEU A 15 14.67 5.18 40.28
C LEU A 15 14.45 4.35 39.02
N ALA A 16 14.52 3.02 39.13
CA ALA A 16 14.26 2.10 38.01
C ALA A 16 12.79 2.16 37.57
N VAL A 17 11.83 2.22 38.50
CA VAL A 17 10.41 2.40 38.20
C VAL A 17 10.16 3.75 37.54
N LEU A 18 10.81 4.82 38.02
CA LEU A 18 10.72 6.14 37.40
C LEU A 18 11.26 6.15 35.97
N LEU A 19 12.40 5.49 35.72
CA LEU A 19 12.97 5.35 34.37
C LEU A 19 12.09 4.53 33.41
N VAL A 20 11.42 3.49 33.91
CA VAL A 20 10.46 2.70 33.12
C VAL A 20 9.19 3.50 32.81
N LEU A 21 8.70 4.30 33.76
CA LEU A 21 7.57 5.19 33.53
C LEU A 21 7.92 6.31 32.53
N LEU A 22 9.11 6.89 32.63
CA LEU A 22 9.61 7.90 31.70
C LEU A 22 9.91 7.35 30.30
N SER A 23 10.29 6.07 30.17
CA SER A 23 10.49 5.44 28.86
C SER A 23 9.17 5.01 28.20
N SER A 24 8.12 4.76 28.98
CA SER A 24 6.76 4.44 28.48
C SER A 24 6.00 5.66 27.96
N ALA A 25 6.42 6.88 28.32
CA ALA A 25 6.12 8.10 27.56
C ALA A 25 6.96 8.14 26.26
N ALA A 26 7.04 6.98 25.61
CA ALA A 26 7.76 6.76 24.37
C ALA A 26 7.20 7.72 23.34
N TRP A 27 8.04 8.69 22.96
CA TRP A 27 8.22 9.24 21.62
C TRP A 27 7.18 8.77 20.61
N THR A 28 5.93 9.20 20.78
CA THR A 28 4.93 9.10 19.73
C THR A 28 5.27 10.25 18.81
N GLN A 29 5.97 9.94 17.71
CA GLN A 29 6.19 10.95 16.68
C GLN A 29 4.82 11.52 16.30
N PRO A 30 4.67 12.85 16.22
CA PRO A 30 3.40 13.44 15.87
C PRO A 30 2.95 12.85 14.54
N ASN A 31 1.76 12.26 14.49
CA ASN A 31 1.24 11.76 13.24
C ASN A 31 0.68 12.97 12.47
N TYR A 32 1.51 13.52 11.57
CA TYR A 32 1.23 14.75 10.81
C TYR A 32 0.13 14.56 9.77
N ILE A 33 -0.33 13.32 9.57
CA ILE A 33 -1.31 12.96 8.55
C ILE A 33 -2.57 12.47 9.26
N SER A 34 -3.71 13.11 8.96
CA SER A 34 -5.04 12.59 9.28
C SER A 34 -5.70 12.08 8.01
N VAL A 35 -6.17 10.83 8.02
CA VAL A 35 -7.04 10.30 6.96
C VAL A 35 -8.44 10.86 7.20
N GLU A 36 -8.97 11.57 6.23
CA GLU A 36 -10.27 12.26 6.35
C GLU A 36 -11.38 11.50 5.62
N GLU A 37 -11.04 10.87 4.48
CA GLU A 37 -12.03 10.27 3.59
C GLU A 37 -11.53 8.91 3.07
N VAL A 38 -12.44 7.96 2.89
CA VAL A 38 -12.16 6.68 2.24
C VAL A 38 -13.14 6.51 1.10
N VAL A 39 -12.62 6.42 -0.12
CA VAL A 39 -13.39 6.21 -1.34
C VAL A 39 -13.03 4.84 -1.90
N GLU A 40 -14.02 3.97 -2.06
CA GLU A 40 -13.88 2.69 -2.70
C GLU A 40 -14.57 2.71 -4.06
N TYR A 41 -13.89 2.25 -5.11
CA TYR A 41 -14.47 2.11 -6.43
C TYR A 41 -14.00 0.85 -7.15
N THR A 42 -14.85 0.37 -8.06
CA THR A 42 -14.55 -0.75 -8.94
C THR A 42 -14.20 -0.23 -10.33
N VAL A 43 -13.05 -0.66 -10.85
CA VAL A 43 -12.63 -0.39 -12.23
C VAL A 43 -12.88 -1.63 -13.06
N ILE A 44 -13.72 -1.50 -14.10
CA ILE A 44 -14.03 -2.58 -15.03
C ILE A 44 -13.50 -2.21 -16.41
N GLY A 45 -12.58 -3.03 -16.94
CA GLY A 45 -12.05 -2.92 -18.30
C GLY A 45 -12.51 -4.08 -19.16
N LYS A 46 -12.95 -3.81 -20.39
CA LYS A 46 -13.28 -4.83 -21.39
C LYS A 46 -12.60 -4.47 -22.70
N PHE A 47 -11.68 -5.31 -23.13
CA PHE A 47 -10.88 -5.10 -24.33
C PHE A 47 -11.14 -6.22 -25.32
N ILE A 48 -11.18 -5.90 -26.61
CA ILE A 48 -11.29 -6.89 -27.68
C ILE A 48 -10.01 -6.84 -28.51
N LEU A 49 -9.26 -7.94 -28.49
CA LEU A 49 -8.09 -8.13 -29.32
C LEU A 49 -8.49 -8.87 -30.59
N ILE A 50 -8.00 -8.42 -31.74
CA ILE A 50 -8.32 -9.00 -33.05
C ILE A 50 -7.03 -9.42 -33.71
N ASN A 51 -6.90 -10.70 -34.05
CA ASN A 51 -5.77 -11.16 -34.86
C ASN A 51 -6.00 -10.82 -36.33
N ARG A 52 -5.29 -9.80 -36.83
CA ARG A 52 -5.33 -9.37 -38.24
C ARG A 52 -4.30 -10.08 -39.13
N HIS A 53 -3.52 -10.99 -38.58
CA HIS A 53 -2.51 -11.74 -39.32
C HIS A 53 -3.09 -13.03 -39.90
N ASN A 54 -2.47 -13.52 -40.97
CA ASN A 54 -2.87 -14.78 -41.62
C ASN A 54 -2.28 -16.03 -40.95
N VAL A 55 -1.86 -15.92 -39.69
CA VAL A 55 -1.29 -17.00 -38.89
C VAL A 55 -1.93 -17.00 -37.50
N THR A 56 -1.97 -18.16 -36.83
CA THR A 56 -2.42 -18.24 -35.44
C THR A 56 -1.38 -17.59 -34.54
N LEU A 57 -1.80 -16.62 -33.73
CA LEU A 57 -0.96 -15.98 -32.73
C LEU A 57 -1.15 -16.65 -31.38
N ASN A 58 -0.05 -16.77 -30.63
CA ASN A 58 -0.03 -17.26 -29.26
C ASN A 58 0.98 -16.43 -28.49
N ASP A 59 0.49 -15.40 -27.82
CA ASP A 59 1.31 -14.34 -27.25
C ASP A 59 0.84 -13.92 -25.86
N PHE A 60 1.63 -13.06 -25.21
CA PHE A 60 1.35 -12.50 -23.91
C PHE A 60 0.82 -11.07 -24.03
N VAL A 61 -0.21 -10.78 -23.26
CA VAL A 61 -0.76 -9.44 -23.11
C VAL A 61 -0.43 -8.96 -21.71
N TYR A 62 0.15 -7.77 -21.63
CA TYR A 62 0.49 -7.08 -20.40
C TYR A 62 -0.61 -6.08 -20.07
N ILE A 63 -1.19 -6.20 -18.89
CA ILE A 63 -2.29 -5.37 -18.43
C ILE A 63 -1.78 -4.51 -17.28
N ALA A 64 -1.81 -3.20 -17.44
CA ALA A 64 -1.44 -2.28 -16.37
C ALA A 64 -2.41 -2.40 -15.19
N LEU A 65 -1.87 -2.56 -13.99
CA LEU A 65 -2.64 -2.65 -12.76
C LEU A 65 -2.53 -1.35 -11.97
N PRO A 66 -3.62 -0.91 -11.32
CA PRO A 66 -3.53 0.17 -10.34
C PRO A 66 -2.51 -0.20 -9.24
N GLN A 67 -1.63 0.75 -8.93
CA GLN A 67 -0.56 0.51 -7.96
C GLN A 67 -1.07 0.56 -6.51
N ASN A 68 -0.31 -0.06 -5.61
CA ASN A 68 -0.45 0.17 -4.17
C ASN A 68 0.52 1.27 -3.75
N THR A 69 0.01 2.27 -3.04
CA THR A 69 0.79 3.37 -2.48
C THR A 69 0.38 3.58 -1.01
N THR A 70 1.00 4.54 -0.33
CA THR A 70 0.68 4.86 1.07
C THR A 70 -0.80 5.15 1.32
N PHE A 71 -1.50 5.70 0.32
CA PHE A 71 -2.91 6.12 0.44
C PHE A 71 -3.83 5.43 -0.57
N GLN A 72 -3.35 4.38 -1.22
CA GLN A 72 -4.11 3.63 -2.21
C GLN A 72 -3.84 2.14 -2.08
N GLU A 73 -4.90 1.35 -1.91
CA GLU A 73 -4.87 -0.10 -1.91
C GLU A 73 -5.66 -0.61 -3.11
N SER A 74 -5.02 -1.42 -3.93
CA SER A 74 -5.59 -1.98 -5.16
C SER A 74 -5.58 -3.50 -5.12
N TYR A 75 -6.70 -4.09 -5.53
CA TYR A 75 -6.92 -5.53 -5.52
C TYR A 75 -7.39 -6.00 -6.89
N VAL A 76 -6.77 -7.05 -7.40
CA VAL A 76 -7.26 -7.77 -8.59
C VAL A 76 -8.45 -8.61 -8.16
N VAL A 77 -9.63 -8.29 -8.68
CA VAL A 77 -10.87 -9.04 -8.40
C VAL A 77 -11.00 -10.17 -9.41
N ARG A 78 -10.88 -9.84 -10.71
CA ARG A 78 -11.00 -10.81 -11.79
C ARG A 78 -10.22 -10.37 -13.02
N VAL A 79 -9.59 -11.33 -13.69
CA VAL A 79 -8.94 -11.15 -15.00
C VAL A 79 -9.27 -12.37 -15.84
N GLU A 80 -9.79 -12.13 -17.03
CA GLU A 80 -10.09 -13.13 -18.06
C GLU A 80 -9.44 -12.68 -19.37
N PRO A 81 -8.64 -13.51 -20.08
CA PRO A 81 -8.22 -14.87 -19.71
C PRO A 81 -7.40 -14.92 -18.42
N ARG A 82 -7.24 -16.12 -17.85
CA ARG A 82 -6.59 -16.31 -16.54
C ARG A 82 -5.23 -15.60 -16.47
N LEU A 83 -5.06 -14.81 -15.41
CA LEU A 83 -3.79 -14.21 -15.04
C LEU A 83 -2.74 -15.29 -14.78
N LEU A 84 -1.60 -15.21 -15.48
CA LEU A 84 -0.48 -16.13 -15.32
C LEU A 84 0.45 -15.71 -14.18
N LYS A 85 0.82 -14.44 -14.16
CA LYS A 85 1.71 -13.85 -13.15
C LYS A 85 1.55 -12.34 -13.09
N LEU A 86 2.04 -11.79 -12.00
CA LEU A 86 2.30 -10.36 -11.85
C LEU A 86 3.79 -10.13 -12.07
N VAL A 87 4.12 -9.08 -12.82
CA VAL A 87 5.50 -8.62 -13.03
C VAL A 87 5.60 -7.15 -12.63
N ARG A 88 6.79 -6.70 -12.24
CA ARG A 88 7.11 -5.26 -12.14
C ARG A 88 8.01 -4.86 -13.28
N ASP A 89 7.74 -3.68 -13.84
CA ASP A 89 8.68 -3.03 -14.77
C ASP A 89 9.77 -2.26 -14.01
N GLU A 90 10.64 -1.58 -14.77
CA GLU A 90 11.78 -0.82 -14.26
C GLU A 90 11.35 0.37 -13.40
N ASP A 91 10.17 0.93 -13.67
CA ASP A 91 9.58 2.05 -12.92
C ASP A 91 8.77 1.56 -11.69
N GLY A 92 8.72 0.25 -11.47
CA GLY A 92 8.01 -0.39 -10.37
C GLY A 92 6.50 -0.54 -10.59
N ASN A 93 5.97 -0.25 -11.78
CA ASN A 93 4.58 -0.51 -12.14
C ASN A 93 4.30 -2.00 -12.14
N VAL A 94 3.17 -2.40 -11.56
CA VAL A 94 2.75 -3.79 -11.55
C VAL A 94 1.92 -4.05 -12.81
N LEU A 95 2.32 -5.07 -13.57
CA LEU A 95 1.62 -5.52 -14.77
C LEU A 95 1.13 -6.96 -14.58
N GLY A 96 -0.11 -7.21 -14.97
CA GLY A 96 -0.65 -8.56 -15.08
C GLY A 96 -0.32 -9.16 -16.44
N VAL A 97 0.16 -10.41 -16.46
CA VAL A 97 0.46 -11.12 -17.71
C VAL A 97 -0.61 -12.17 -17.96
N VAL A 98 -1.28 -12.10 -19.11
CA VAL A 98 -2.21 -13.12 -19.59
C VAL A 98 -1.71 -13.71 -20.90
N ARG A 99 -2.02 -14.98 -21.15
CA ARG A 99 -1.73 -15.62 -22.45
C ARG A 99 -2.98 -15.60 -23.31
N VAL A 100 -2.82 -15.17 -24.56
CA VAL A 100 -3.87 -15.09 -25.56
C VAL A 100 -3.46 -15.91 -26.76
N ALA A 101 -4.35 -16.79 -27.21
CA ALA A 101 -4.22 -17.49 -28.49
C ALA A 101 -5.40 -17.11 -29.39
N ALA A 102 -5.12 -16.77 -30.64
CA ALA A 102 -6.12 -16.31 -31.59
C ALA A 102 -5.80 -16.77 -33.02
N LYS A 103 -6.74 -17.43 -33.68
CA LYS A 103 -6.68 -17.78 -35.12
C LYS A 103 -6.79 -16.53 -35.99
N PRO A 104 -6.46 -16.61 -37.30
CA PRO A 104 -6.68 -15.50 -38.23
C PRO A 104 -8.12 -14.99 -38.19
N GLY A 105 -8.29 -13.68 -37.94
CA GLY A 105 -9.59 -13.02 -37.82
C GLY A 105 -10.32 -13.23 -36.49
N GLU A 106 -9.81 -14.06 -35.58
CA GLU A 106 -10.44 -14.33 -34.28
C GLU A 106 -10.40 -13.10 -33.37
N LYS A 107 -11.47 -12.93 -32.59
CA LYS A 107 -11.60 -11.90 -31.56
C LYS A 107 -11.51 -12.54 -30.19
N VAL A 108 -10.59 -12.08 -29.36
CA VAL A 108 -10.44 -12.53 -27.98
C VAL A 108 -10.80 -11.38 -27.05
N ALA A 109 -11.71 -11.64 -26.12
CA ALA A 109 -12.06 -10.69 -25.07
C ALA A 109 -11.06 -10.80 -23.91
N VAL A 110 -10.58 -9.65 -23.45
CA VAL A 110 -9.81 -9.51 -22.22
C VAL A 110 -10.62 -8.64 -21.26
N ASN A 111 -11.14 -9.24 -20.21
CA ASN A 111 -11.93 -8.57 -19.18
C ASN A 111 -11.09 -8.44 -17.91
N VAL A 112 -11.15 -7.28 -17.28
CA VAL A 112 -10.47 -7.02 -16.02
C VAL A 112 -11.39 -6.29 -15.07
N GLU A 113 -11.24 -6.61 -13.79
CA GLU A 113 -11.98 -6.03 -12.70
C GLU A 113 -11.04 -5.82 -11.52
N TYR A 114 -10.97 -4.58 -11.07
CA TYR A 114 -10.15 -4.16 -9.94
C TYR A 114 -11.01 -3.47 -8.90
N ARG A 115 -10.67 -3.68 -7.63
CA ARG A 115 -11.18 -2.88 -6.53
C ARG A 115 -10.06 -1.95 -6.07
N VAL A 116 -10.35 -0.66 -5.98
CA VAL A 116 -9.40 0.35 -5.54
C VAL A 116 -10.00 1.11 -4.36
N VAL A 117 -9.22 1.21 -3.29
CA VAL A 117 -9.54 1.96 -2.09
C VAL A 117 -8.55 3.12 -1.99
N VAL A 118 -9.05 4.35 -2.06
CA VAL A 118 -8.25 5.57 -1.95
C VAL A 118 -8.59 6.26 -0.64
N ARG A 119 -7.55 6.66 0.10
CA ARG A 119 -7.67 7.34 1.38
C ARG A 119 -7.27 8.80 1.22
N GLY A 120 -8.25 9.70 1.27
CA GLY A 120 -8.01 11.14 1.33
C GLY A 120 -7.32 11.49 2.65
N TYR A 121 -6.26 12.27 2.58
CA TYR A 121 -5.50 12.68 3.76
C TYR A 121 -5.25 14.18 3.79
N ARG A 122 -5.16 14.73 4.99
CA ARG A 122 -4.75 16.10 5.24
C ARG A 122 -3.46 16.12 6.06
N ILE A 123 -2.56 17.01 5.68
CA ILE A 123 -1.37 17.31 6.46
C ILE A 123 -1.74 18.37 7.49
N LYS A 124 -1.52 18.05 8.77
CA LYS A 124 -1.66 18.99 9.88
C LYS A 124 -0.50 19.99 9.84
N ALA A 125 -0.72 21.10 9.15
CA ALA A 125 0.30 22.11 8.84
C ALA A 125 0.84 22.85 10.07
N ASP A 126 0.08 22.87 11.15
CA ASP A 126 0.46 23.31 12.49
C ASP A 126 1.57 22.44 13.07
N LEU A 127 1.34 21.12 13.11
CA LEU A 127 2.34 20.17 13.61
C LEU A 127 3.55 20.07 12.67
N ALA A 128 3.34 20.08 11.35
CA ALA A 128 4.40 19.95 10.37
C ALA A 128 5.39 21.14 10.35
N ARG A 129 4.99 22.31 10.85
CA ARG A 129 5.84 23.50 10.99
C ARG A 129 6.58 23.60 12.32
N GLY A 130 6.36 22.66 13.23
CA GLY A 130 6.94 22.71 14.59
C GLY A 130 6.29 23.74 15.50
N GLU A 131 5.12 24.27 15.12
CA GLU A 131 4.31 25.11 15.99
C GLU A 131 3.57 24.19 16.97
N SER A 132 3.92 24.26 18.26
CA SER A 132 3.16 23.56 19.29
C SER A 132 1.71 24.03 19.24
N ALA A 133 0.76 23.09 19.27
CA ALA A 133 -0.66 23.40 19.34
C ALA A 133 -0.93 24.40 20.49
N PRO A 134 -1.83 25.39 20.30
CA PRO A 134 -2.18 26.32 21.36
C PRO A 134 -2.77 25.56 22.57
N PRO A 135 -2.55 26.08 23.79
CA PRO A 135 -2.90 25.43 25.05
C PRO A 135 -4.39 25.18 25.22
#